data_AF-A0A9W7F2I2-F1
#
_entry.id   AF-A0A9W7F2I2-F1
#
_cell.length_a   1.000
_cell.length_b   1.000
_cell.length_c   1.000
_cell.angle_alpha   90.00
_cell.angle_beta   90.00
_cell.angle_gamma   90.00
#
_symmetry.space_group_name_H-M   'P 1'
#
loop_
_entity.id
_entity.type
_entity.pdbx_description
1 polymer ?
#
loop_
_entity_poly.entity_id
_entity_poly.type
_entity_poly.pdbx_seq_one_letter_code
_entity_poly.pdbx_strand_id
1 'polypeptide(L)'
;MSSLLNLPILFLGDSDITHWSALPSNSLTHATSGFTSIDVLNSLSLLSSPCSSKDNGNDSKEVEEVTHCVMVCGENDLSCSIEISYIHSVVSTIKDTIASLPSTLPMLRHLLFLGPKLEPWQSNNLSSILSYLNLHNQLSYSLPKLEIDNLQITYIDNFSKFTTSSKLTYDLGMFLRSLKEGEVLEFEIERKWFKEDCLHLSEEGYGVWEGIVREWYIDTIK
;
A
#
# COMPACT_ATOMS: atom_id res chain seq x y z
N MET A 1 -11.54 -17.12 18.31
CA MET A 1 -10.26 -16.63 17.75
C MET A 1 -10.25 -15.10 17.54
N SER A 2 -11.14 -14.33 18.18
CA SER A 2 -11.36 -12.89 17.89
C SER A 2 -10.74 -11.91 18.90
N SER A 3 -9.84 -12.34 19.80
CA SER A 3 -9.36 -11.50 20.92
C SER A 3 -7.90 -11.05 20.83
N LEU A 4 -7.22 -11.26 19.69
CA LEU A 4 -5.78 -10.97 19.55
C LEU A 4 -5.48 -9.59 18.93
N LEU A 5 -6.47 -8.91 18.34
CA LEU A 5 -6.30 -7.58 17.77
C LEU A 5 -6.88 -6.52 18.71
N ASN A 6 -6.29 -6.33 19.89
CA ASN A 6 -6.78 -5.31 20.83
C ASN A 6 -6.11 -3.95 20.63
N LEU A 7 -4.98 -3.86 19.93
CA LEU A 7 -4.36 -2.55 19.64
C LEU A 7 -4.95 -1.97 18.35
N PRO A 8 -5.21 -0.65 18.31
CA PRO A 8 -5.70 0.01 17.11
C PRO A 8 -4.65 -0.07 16.00
N ILE A 9 -5.10 -0.47 14.80
CA ILE A 9 -4.31 -0.42 13.57
C ILE A 9 -4.85 0.72 12.72
N LEU A 10 -3.97 1.61 12.27
CA LEU A 10 -4.31 2.65 11.30
C LEU A 10 -4.20 2.10 9.89
N PHE A 11 -5.23 2.26 9.08
CA PHE A 11 -5.23 1.95 7.64
C PHE A 11 -5.24 3.26 6.85
N LEU A 12 -4.20 3.46 6.05
CA LEU A 12 -4.03 4.60 5.16
C LEU A 12 -4.07 4.10 3.72
N GLY A 13 -4.89 4.70 2.87
CA GLY A 13 -4.83 4.36 1.45
C GLY A 13 -6.02 4.82 0.65
N ASP A 14 -6.23 4.19 -0.49
CA ASP A 14 -7.20 4.65 -1.47
C ASP A 14 -8.54 3.88 -1.41
N SER A 15 -9.21 3.76 -2.55
CA SER A 15 -10.45 3.02 -2.65
C SER A 15 -10.28 1.53 -2.30
N ASP A 16 -9.09 0.93 -2.37
CA ASP A 16 -8.91 -0.45 -1.92
C ASP A 16 -9.13 -0.60 -0.41
N ILE A 17 -8.62 0.34 0.40
CA ILE A 17 -8.88 0.36 1.84
C ILE A 17 -10.36 0.63 2.11
N THR A 18 -10.96 1.55 1.37
CA THR A 18 -12.38 1.93 1.53
C THR A 18 -13.32 0.75 1.24
N HIS A 19 -12.97 -0.11 0.28
CA HIS A 19 -13.78 -1.27 -0.11
C HIS A 19 -13.45 -2.55 0.68
N TRP A 20 -12.49 -2.49 1.60
CA TRP A 20 -12.11 -3.64 2.41
C TRP A 20 -13.12 -3.84 3.55
N SER A 21 -14.12 -4.70 3.32
CA SER A 21 -15.23 -4.92 4.27
C SER A 21 -14.85 -5.67 5.55
N ALA A 22 -13.68 -6.29 5.60
CA ALA A 22 -13.22 -7.13 6.70
C ALA A 22 -12.18 -6.45 7.62
N LEU A 23 -12.13 -5.11 7.61
CA LEU A 23 -11.26 -4.38 8.54
C LEU A 23 -11.67 -4.65 10.01
N PRO A 24 -10.69 -4.78 10.93
CA PRO A 24 -10.99 -4.96 12.36
C PRO A 24 -11.88 -3.85 12.91
N SER A 25 -12.80 -4.17 13.83
CA SER A 25 -13.72 -3.16 14.39
C SER A 25 -13.04 -2.03 15.17
N ASN A 26 -11.78 -2.23 15.57
CA ASN A 26 -10.93 -1.26 16.25
C ASN A 26 -9.91 -0.58 15.31
N SER A 27 -10.10 -0.68 14.00
CA SER A 27 -9.24 0.00 13.04
C SER A 27 -9.62 1.47 12.88
N LEU A 28 -8.61 2.32 12.81
CA LEU A 28 -8.76 3.69 12.31
C LEU A 28 -8.53 3.67 10.81
N THR A 29 -9.39 4.32 10.04
CA THR A 29 -9.29 4.31 8.57
C THR A 29 -9.28 5.73 8.02
N HIS A 30 -8.22 6.07 7.29
CA HIS A 30 -8.14 7.30 6.50
C HIS A 30 -7.91 6.92 5.05
N ALA A 31 -9.03 6.79 4.34
CA ALA A 31 -9.03 6.41 2.94
C ALA A 31 -10.12 7.12 2.14
N THR A 32 -9.82 7.41 0.87
CA THR A 32 -10.78 8.04 -0.06
C THR A 32 -10.63 7.47 -1.47
N SER A 33 -11.65 7.64 -2.31
CA SER A 33 -11.58 7.19 -3.71
C SER A 33 -10.65 8.08 -4.53
N GLY A 34 -9.78 7.46 -5.35
CA GLY A 34 -8.82 8.19 -6.20
C GLY A 34 -7.64 8.80 -5.44
N PHE A 35 -7.41 8.36 -4.20
CA PHE A 35 -6.35 8.84 -3.34
C PHE A 35 -4.97 8.51 -3.94
N THR A 36 -4.19 9.54 -4.20
CA THR A 36 -2.81 9.45 -4.71
C THR A 36 -1.81 9.51 -3.56
N SER A 37 -0.53 9.28 -3.86
CA SER A 37 0.57 9.48 -2.89
C SER A 37 0.56 10.87 -2.24
N ILE A 38 0.18 11.92 -2.98
CA ILE A 38 0.07 13.31 -2.49
C ILE A 38 -1.10 13.45 -1.50
N ASP A 39 -2.21 12.77 -1.76
CA ASP A 39 -3.39 12.86 -0.90
C ASP A 39 -3.17 12.17 0.45
N VAL A 40 -2.36 11.10 0.47
CA VAL A 40 -1.91 10.48 1.73
C VAL A 40 -1.10 11.49 2.54
N LEU A 41 -0.12 12.15 1.92
CA LEU A 41 0.70 13.17 2.58
C LEU A 41 -0.16 14.29 3.17
N ASN A 42 -1.13 14.79 2.39
CA ASN A 42 -2.06 15.82 2.85
C ASN A 42 -2.93 15.33 4.01
N SER A 43 -3.35 14.07 3.99
CA SER A 43 -4.20 13.50 5.06
C SER A 43 -3.44 13.31 6.37
N LEU A 44 -2.13 13.03 6.32
CA LEU A 44 -1.29 13.04 7.52
C LEU A 44 -1.23 14.43 8.18
N SER A 45 -1.23 15.50 7.38
CA SER A 45 -1.26 16.86 7.94
C SER A 45 -2.55 17.14 8.74
N LEU A 46 -3.67 16.51 8.35
CA LEU A 46 -4.94 16.61 9.08
C LEU A 46 -4.88 15.84 10.41
N LEU A 47 -4.18 14.70 10.45
CA LEU A 47 -3.94 13.95 11.69
C LEU A 47 -3.08 14.72 12.70
N SER A 48 -2.13 15.51 12.20
CA SER A 48 -1.24 16.31 13.06
C SER A 48 -1.90 17.55 13.66
N SER A 49 -3.09 17.93 13.16
CA SER A 49 -3.80 19.10 13.68
C SER A 49 -4.46 18.74 15.01
N PRO A 50 -4.12 19.40 16.13
CA PRO A 50 -4.81 19.17 17.39
C PRO A 50 -6.30 19.44 17.17
N CYS A 51 -7.12 18.40 17.17
CA CYS A 51 -8.56 18.49 17.05
C CYS A 51 -9.07 19.44 18.14
N SER A 52 -9.31 20.69 17.75
CA SER A 52 -9.87 21.73 18.60
C SER A 52 -11.40 21.64 18.66
N SER A 53 -11.98 20.57 18.12
CA SER A 53 -13.39 20.24 18.26
C SER A 53 -13.67 19.79 19.69
N LYS A 54 -14.28 20.69 20.45
CA LYS A 54 -15.04 20.43 21.68
C LYS A 54 -16.31 19.62 21.38
N ASP A 55 -16.22 18.55 20.60
CA ASP A 55 -17.31 17.60 20.46
C ASP A 55 -17.01 16.37 21.32
N ASN A 56 -18.01 16.03 22.13
CA ASN A 56 -17.87 15.20 23.31
C ASN A 56 -17.47 13.75 22.98
N GLY A 57 -16.18 13.46 23.11
CA GLY A 57 -15.67 12.30 23.86
C GLY A 57 -15.60 10.95 23.15
N ASN A 58 -14.50 10.69 22.45
CA ASN A 58 -13.61 9.52 22.65
C ASN A 58 -12.52 9.40 21.57
N ASP A 59 -12.71 9.97 20.39
CA ASP A 59 -11.86 9.68 19.22
C ASP A 59 -10.40 10.20 19.31
N SER A 60 -10.14 11.27 20.05
CA SER A 60 -8.80 11.89 20.06
C SER A 60 -7.76 11.08 20.85
N LYS A 61 -8.17 10.20 21.78
CA LYS A 61 -7.25 9.33 22.51
C LYS A 61 -6.78 8.12 21.70
N GLU A 62 -7.60 7.66 20.75
CA GLU A 62 -7.31 6.44 20.00
C GLU A 62 -6.18 6.63 18.97
N VAL A 63 -6.00 7.85 18.45
CA VAL A 63 -4.93 8.16 17.49
C VAL A 63 -3.55 8.22 18.16
N GLU A 64 -3.47 8.68 19.42
CA GLU A 64 -2.19 8.80 20.14
C GLU A 64 -1.56 7.44 20.50
N GLU A 65 -2.35 6.36 20.50
CA GLU A 65 -1.92 5.00 20.87
C GLU A 65 -1.62 4.10 19.66
N VAL A 66 -1.69 4.62 18.43
CA VAL A 66 -1.42 3.85 17.21
C VAL A 66 0.04 3.43 17.13
N THR A 67 0.30 2.12 17.29
CA THR A 67 1.64 1.52 17.14
C THR A 67 1.86 0.88 15.77
N HIS A 68 0.78 0.59 15.04
CA HIS A 68 0.78 -0.14 13.77
C HIS A 68 0.01 0.62 12.69
N CYS A 69 0.60 0.69 11.50
CA CYS A 69 -0.01 1.28 10.31
C CYS A 69 0.07 0.31 9.13
N VAL A 70 -1.03 0.18 8.38
CA VAL A 70 -1.09 -0.47 7.07
C VAL A 70 -1.31 0.62 6.03
N MET A 71 -0.44 0.67 5.03
CA MET A 71 -0.49 1.68 3.97
C MET A 71 -0.61 1.03 2.59
N VAL A 72 -1.56 1.50 1.78
CA VAL A 72 -1.75 1.16 0.37
C VAL A 72 -1.76 2.46 -0.43
N CYS A 73 -0.84 2.64 -1.37
CA CYS A 73 -0.90 3.77 -2.30
C CYS A 73 0.04 3.56 -3.49
N GLY A 74 -0.21 4.33 -4.55
CA GLY A 74 0.60 4.37 -5.76
C GLY A 74 -0.15 3.90 -6.99
N GLU A 75 -1.21 3.08 -6.84
CA GLU A 75 -2.02 2.59 -7.96
C GLU A 75 -2.67 3.73 -8.75
N ASN A 76 -3.32 4.67 -8.06
CA ASN A 76 -3.98 5.81 -8.71
C ASN A 76 -2.99 6.78 -9.37
N ASP A 77 -1.74 6.87 -8.87
CA ASP A 77 -0.67 7.64 -9.50
C ASP A 77 -0.29 7.07 -10.88
N LEU A 78 -0.62 5.80 -11.16
CA LEU A 78 -0.39 5.11 -12.43
C LEU A 78 -1.62 5.08 -13.35
N SER A 79 -2.73 5.71 -12.96
CA SER A 79 -4.00 5.65 -13.70
C SER A 79 -3.93 6.25 -15.13
N CYS A 80 -2.86 7.01 -15.42
CA CYS A 80 -2.60 7.65 -16.70
C CYS A 80 -1.26 7.17 -17.27
N SER A 81 -1.07 7.25 -18.60
CA SER A 81 0.25 7.05 -19.21
C SER A 81 1.23 8.11 -18.72
N ILE A 82 2.06 7.75 -17.74
CA ILE A 82 3.00 8.65 -17.08
C ILE A 82 4.44 8.41 -17.55
N GLU A 83 5.23 9.48 -17.59
CA GLU A 83 6.67 9.40 -17.83
C GLU A 83 7.41 8.80 -16.63
N ILE A 84 8.57 8.18 -16.87
CA ILE A 84 9.43 7.61 -15.81
C ILE A 84 9.86 8.68 -14.79
N SER A 85 10.04 9.93 -15.23
CA SER A 85 10.33 11.08 -14.37
C SER A 85 9.26 11.27 -13.27
N TYR A 86 8.00 11.03 -13.61
CA TYR A 86 6.89 11.12 -12.66
C TYR A 86 6.91 9.98 -11.64
N ILE A 87 7.33 8.77 -12.04
CA ILE A 87 7.48 7.61 -11.11
C ILE A 87 8.46 7.96 -9.98
N HIS A 88 9.58 8.62 -10.29
CA HIS A 88 10.53 9.06 -9.26
C HIS A 88 9.89 10.07 -8.30
N SER A 89 9.03 10.95 -8.78
CA SER A 89 8.27 11.88 -7.93
C SER A 89 7.33 11.12 -7.01
N VAL A 90 6.56 10.16 -7.53
CA VAL A 90 5.64 9.32 -6.73
C VAL A 90 6.41 8.59 -5.63
N VAL A 91 7.53 7.95 -5.98
CA VAL A 91 8.39 7.27 -4.99
C VAL A 91 8.90 8.24 -3.94
N SER A 92 9.36 9.44 -4.34
CA SER A 92 9.81 10.46 -3.37
C SER A 92 8.68 10.87 -2.44
N THR A 93 7.50 11.17 -2.97
CA THR A 93 6.32 11.56 -2.18
C THR A 93 5.93 10.47 -1.18
N ILE A 94 5.93 9.19 -1.58
CA ILE A 94 5.66 8.07 -0.66
C ILE A 94 6.72 8.01 0.45
N LYS A 95 8.01 8.15 0.11
CA LYS A 95 9.10 8.15 1.11
C LYS A 95 8.98 9.32 2.08
N ASP A 96 8.69 10.52 1.58
CA ASP A 96 8.51 11.73 2.39
C ASP A 96 7.29 11.58 3.33
N THR A 97 6.20 10.99 2.82
CA THR A 97 5.03 10.63 3.61
C THR A 97 5.40 9.70 4.75
N ILE A 98 6.08 8.59 4.47
CA ILE A 98 6.53 7.64 5.49
C ILE A 98 7.49 8.30 6.50
N ALA A 99 8.41 9.14 6.05
CA ALA A 99 9.34 9.88 6.90
C ALA A 99 8.65 10.88 7.85
N SER A 100 7.46 11.36 7.49
CA SER A 100 6.64 12.26 8.32
C SER A 100 5.70 11.52 9.29
N LEU A 101 5.58 10.19 9.19
CA LEU A 101 4.72 9.43 10.09
C LEU A 101 5.14 9.55 11.56
N PRO A 102 6.43 9.45 11.96
CA PRO A 102 6.79 9.51 13.38
C PRO A 102 6.52 10.86 14.04
N SER A 103 6.55 11.98 13.29
CA SER A 103 6.18 13.29 13.84
C SER A 103 4.66 13.44 14.00
N THR A 104 3.88 12.77 13.16
CA THR A 104 2.41 12.78 13.17
C THR A 104 1.84 11.77 14.17
N LEU A 105 2.48 10.61 14.29
CA LEU A 105 2.10 9.45 15.10
C LEU A 105 3.31 9.01 15.94
N PRO A 106 3.62 9.69 17.05
CA PRO A 106 4.86 9.45 17.82
C PRO A 106 4.99 8.03 18.40
N MET A 107 3.88 7.32 18.56
CA MET A 107 3.84 5.94 19.05
C MET A 107 3.96 4.90 17.93
N LEU A 108 3.92 5.29 16.66
CA LEU A 108 4.05 4.36 15.54
C LEU A 108 5.41 3.66 15.59
N ARG A 109 5.39 2.33 15.51
CA ARG A 109 6.61 1.48 15.51
C ARG A 109 6.69 0.57 14.30
N HIS A 110 5.55 0.21 13.72
CA HIS A 110 5.51 -0.75 12.61
C HIS A 110 4.64 -0.21 11.48
N LEU A 111 5.20 -0.21 10.27
CA LEU A 111 4.51 0.09 9.02
C LEU A 111 4.52 -1.14 8.13
N LEU A 112 3.34 -1.61 7.73
CA LEU A 112 3.16 -2.55 6.63
C LEU A 112 2.78 -1.77 5.39
N PHE A 113 3.68 -1.71 4.41
CA PHE A 113 3.40 -1.13 3.12
C PHE A 113 2.97 -2.24 2.16
N LEU A 114 1.68 -2.24 1.81
CA LEU A 114 1.13 -3.09 0.77
C LEU A 114 1.49 -2.46 -0.58
N GLY A 115 2.44 -3.07 -1.29
CA GLY A 115 2.86 -2.59 -2.61
C GLY A 115 1.70 -2.51 -3.59
N PRO A 116 1.86 -1.76 -4.70
CA PRO A 116 0.78 -1.68 -5.68
C PRO A 116 0.47 -3.07 -6.25
N LYS A 117 -0.78 -3.28 -6.68
CA LYS A 117 -1.24 -4.51 -7.39
C LYS A 117 -1.39 -4.24 -8.90
N LEU A 118 -1.04 -5.21 -9.74
CA LEU A 118 -1.23 -5.06 -11.19
C LEU A 118 -2.70 -5.37 -11.51
N GLU A 119 -3.40 -4.40 -12.07
CA GLU A 119 -4.84 -4.48 -12.26
C GLU A 119 -5.20 -5.05 -13.64
N PRO A 120 -6.23 -5.92 -13.75
CA PRO A 120 -6.62 -6.49 -15.03
C PRO A 120 -6.92 -5.47 -16.14
N TRP A 121 -7.36 -4.25 -15.82
CA TRP A 121 -7.60 -3.23 -16.85
C TRP A 121 -6.29 -2.68 -17.46
N GLN A 122 -5.17 -2.77 -16.74
CA GLN A 122 -3.85 -2.30 -17.19
C GLN A 122 -3.11 -3.31 -18.07
N SER A 123 -3.53 -4.59 -18.06
CA SER A 123 -2.78 -5.71 -18.65
C SER A 123 -2.56 -5.61 -20.16
N ASN A 124 -3.33 -4.78 -20.86
CA ASN A 124 -3.25 -4.64 -22.31
C ASN A 124 -2.38 -3.45 -22.76
N ASN A 125 -1.83 -2.68 -21.82
CA ASN A 125 -1.00 -1.50 -22.13
C ASN A 125 0.43 -1.72 -21.61
N LEU A 126 1.36 -2.00 -22.54
CA LEU A 126 2.77 -2.21 -22.23
C LEU A 126 3.38 -1.02 -21.48
N SER A 127 3.03 0.21 -21.84
CA SER A 127 3.54 1.40 -21.16
C SER A 127 3.07 1.46 -19.71
N SER A 128 1.80 1.16 -19.44
CA SER A 128 1.25 1.12 -18.08
C SER A 128 1.91 0.01 -17.26
N ILE A 129 2.09 -1.18 -17.84
CA ILE A 129 2.79 -2.29 -17.20
C ILE A 129 4.23 -1.89 -16.86
N LEU A 130 4.97 -1.29 -17.80
CA LEU A 130 6.34 -0.86 -17.54
C LEU A 130 6.41 0.21 -16.44
N SER A 131 5.50 1.18 -16.44
CA SER A 131 5.44 2.19 -15.37
C SER A 131 5.13 1.56 -14.02
N TYR A 132 4.20 0.61 -13.99
CA TYR A 132 3.88 -0.18 -12.81
C TYR A 132 5.10 -0.95 -12.29
N LEU A 133 5.78 -1.72 -13.15
CA LEU A 133 6.93 -2.53 -12.75
C LEU A 133 8.09 -1.65 -12.26
N ASN A 134 8.28 -0.47 -12.86
CA ASN A 134 9.25 0.51 -12.39
C ASN A 134 8.90 1.07 -11.01
N LEU A 135 7.64 1.44 -10.77
CA LEU A 135 7.18 1.90 -9.45
C LEU A 135 7.39 0.79 -8.41
N HIS A 136 6.89 -0.41 -8.69
CA HIS A 136 7.02 -1.58 -7.84
C HIS A 136 8.49 -1.85 -7.49
N ASN A 137 9.38 -1.94 -8.49
CA ASN A 137 10.80 -2.22 -8.28
C ASN A 137 11.49 -1.14 -7.44
N GLN A 138 11.13 0.14 -7.62
CA GLN A 138 11.71 1.21 -6.81
C GLN A 138 11.21 1.15 -5.36
N LEU A 139 9.92 0.90 -5.13
CA LEU A 139 9.35 0.79 -3.78
C LEU A 139 9.89 -0.44 -3.03
N SER A 140 9.88 -1.62 -3.67
CA SER A 140 10.34 -2.87 -3.06
C SER A 140 11.82 -2.83 -2.68
N TYR A 141 12.64 -2.11 -3.45
CA TYR A 141 14.06 -1.93 -3.15
C TYR A 141 14.32 -0.84 -2.10
N SER A 142 13.59 0.27 -2.14
CA SER A 142 13.91 1.47 -1.35
C SER A 142 13.22 1.53 0.00
N LEU A 143 11.96 1.11 0.13
CA LEU A 143 11.20 1.23 1.37
C LEU A 143 11.79 0.40 2.53
N PRO A 144 12.21 -0.87 2.34
CA PRO A 144 12.84 -1.64 3.41
C PRO A 144 14.20 -1.09 3.88
N LYS A 145 14.80 -0.17 3.11
CA LYS A 145 16.10 0.46 3.40
C LYS A 145 15.96 1.88 3.95
N LEU A 146 14.74 2.38 4.11
CA LEU A 146 14.49 3.64 4.76
C LEU A 146 14.81 3.50 6.25
N GLU A 147 15.86 4.18 6.69
CA GLU A 147 16.20 4.29 8.10
C GLU A 147 15.41 5.46 8.69
N ILE A 148 14.39 5.14 9.46
CA ILE A 148 13.57 6.11 10.20
C ILE A 148 13.58 5.70 11.67
N ASP A 149 13.91 6.65 12.53
CA ASP A 149 14.06 6.39 13.97
C ASP A 149 12.81 5.73 14.55
N ASN A 150 13.01 4.55 15.13
CA ASN A 150 11.98 3.75 15.80
C ASN A 150 10.81 3.29 14.90
N LEU A 151 10.97 3.29 13.57
CA LEU A 151 9.95 2.79 12.65
C LEU A 151 10.49 1.60 11.83
N GLN A 152 9.89 0.43 12.01
CA GLN A 152 10.16 -0.74 11.20
C GLN A 152 9.20 -0.79 10.00
N ILE A 153 9.75 -0.90 8.79
CA ILE A 153 8.98 -0.94 7.55
C ILE A 153 9.02 -2.35 6.97
N THR A 154 7.85 -2.92 6.71
CA THR A 154 7.68 -4.19 5.99
C THR A 154 7.01 -3.91 4.65
N TYR A 155 7.67 -4.27 3.55
CA TYR A 155 7.09 -4.16 2.21
C TYR A 155 6.48 -5.50 1.77
N ILE A 156 5.26 -5.46 1.26
CA ILE A 156 4.59 -6.62 0.68
C ILE A 156 4.56 -6.47 -0.83
N ASP A 157 5.16 -7.44 -1.51
CA ASP A 157 5.12 -7.57 -2.96
C ASP A 157 3.74 -8.12 -3.40
N ASN A 158 2.78 -7.23 -3.60
CA ASN A 158 1.47 -7.57 -4.13
C ASN A 158 1.50 -7.94 -5.63
N PHE A 159 2.52 -7.52 -6.37
CA PHE A 159 2.67 -7.89 -7.77
C PHE A 159 2.82 -9.41 -7.90
N SER A 160 3.79 -10.01 -7.19
CA SER A 160 4.00 -11.46 -7.19
C SER A 160 2.87 -12.24 -6.52
N LYS A 161 2.03 -11.60 -5.69
CA LYS A 161 0.89 -12.25 -5.03
C LYS A 161 -0.32 -12.42 -5.93
N PHE A 162 -0.58 -11.46 -6.81
CA PHE A 162 -1.79 -11.47 -7.66
C PHE A 162 -1.50 -11.75 -9.14
N THR A 163 -0.25 -12.03 -9.48
CA THR A 163 0.14 -12.45 -10.83
C THR A 163 0.79 -13.83 -10.80
N THR A 164 0.56 -14.60 -11.85
CA THR A 164 1.34 -15.78 -12.16
C THR A 164 2.17 -15.48 -13.40
N SER A 165 3.44 -15.89 -13.38
CA SER A 165 4.28 -15.85 -14.57
C SER A 165 5.25 -17.01 -14.55
N SER A 166 5.30 -17.74 -15.66
CA SER A 166 6.30 -18.77 -15.89
C SER A 166 7.71 -18.21 -16.11
N LYS A 167 7.84 -16.89 -16.34
CA LYS A 167 9.08 -16.22 -16.75
C LYS A 167 9.66 -15.23 -15.74
N LEU A 168 8.91 -14.86 -14.69
CA LEU A 168 9.45 -14.05 -13.59
C LEU A 168 10.29 -14.91 -12.64
N THR A 169 11.55 -15.14 -13.01
CA THR A 169 12.54 -15.69 -12.08
C THR A 169 13.08 -14.56 -11.20
N TYR A 170 12.43 -14.32 -10.06
CA TYR A 170 12.87 -13.60 -8.84
C TYR A 170 13.56 -12.22 -8.91
N ASP A 171 14.04 -11.72 -10.05
CA ASP A 171 14.68 -10.40 -10.18
C ASP A 171 13.99 -9.57 -11.27
N LEU A 172 12.96 -8.83 -10.85
CA LEU A 172 12.23 -7.91 -11.70
C LEU A 172 13.14 -6.81 -12.27
N GLY A 173 14.16 -6.39 -11.52
CA GLY A 173 15.11 -5.37 -11.96
C GLY A 173 16.03 -5.85 -13.08
N MET A 174 16.43 -7.12 -13.07
CA MET A 174 17.11 -7.76 -14.20
C MET A 174 16.17 -7.97 -15.38
N PHE A 175 14.95 -8.43 -15.10
CA PHE A 175 13.92 -8.63 -16.13
C PHE A 175 13.67 -7.34 -16.93
N LEU A 176 13.40 -6.23 -16.25
CA LEU A 176 13.17 -4.93 -16.88
C LEU A 176 14.34 -4.46 -17.75
N ARG A 177 15.59 -4.73 -17.35
CA ARG A 177 16.78 -4.40 -18.14
C ARG A 177 17.01 -5.32 -19.34
N SER A 178 16.46 -6.53 -19.28
CA SER A 178 16.58 -7.52 -20.35
C SER A 178 15.53 -7.40 -21.44
N LEU A 179 14.45 -6.63 -21.19
CA LEU A 179 13.36 -6.46 -22.14
C LEU A 179 13.84 -5.84 -23.44
N LYS A 180 13.65 -6.59 -24.52
CA LYS A 180 13.92 -6.10 -25.88
C LYS A 180 12.67 -5.45 -26.46
N GLU A 181 12.89 -4.48 -27.34
CA GLU A 181 11.82 -3.87 -28.11
C GLU A 181 11.03 -4.97 -28.87
N GLY A 182 9.72 -5.01 -28.66
CA GLY A 182 8.82 -6.01 -29.26
C GLY A 182 8.61 -7.30 -28.45
N GLU A 183 9.24 -7.47 -27.29
CA GLU A 183 8.92 -8.60 -26.40
C GLU A 183 7.54 -8.43 -25.75
N VAL A 184 6.76 -9.51 -25.75
CA VAL A 184 5.46 -9.57 -25.09
C VAL A 184 5.68 -10.00 -23.64
N LEU A 185 5.29 -9.13 -22.73
CA LEU A 185 5.21 -9.44 -21.30
C LEU A 185 4.05 -10.40 -21.05
N GLU A 186 4.36 -11.65 -20.72
CA GLU A 186 3.35 -12.66 -20.35
C GLU A 186 3.24 -12.73 -18.83
N PHE A 187 2.29 -11.96 -18.30
CA PHE A 187 1.78 -12.11 -16.94
C PHE A 187 0.33 -12.51 -17.01
N GLU A 188 -0.07 -13.50 -16.22
CA GLU A 188 -1.47 -13.84 -16.05
C GLU A 188 -1.95 -13.26 -14.72
N ILE A 189 -2.90 -12.35 -14.80
CA ILE A 189 -3.58 -11.82 -13.61
C ILE A 189 -4.75 -12.76 -13.33
N GLU A 190 -4.69 -13.42 -12.18
CA GLU A 190 -5.74 -14.34 -11.76
C GLU A 190 -7.01 -13.56 -11.40
N ARG A 191 -7.98 -13.53 -12.34
CA ARG A 191 -9.22 -12.74 -12.21
C ARG A 191 -10.03 -13.02 -10.94
N LYS A 192 -9.89 -14.20 -10.33
CA LYS A 192 -10.58 -14.56 -9.08
C LYS A 192 -10.26 -13.61 -7.92
N TRP A 193 -9.09 -12.97 -7.96
CA TRP A 193 -8.66 -12.01 -6.93
C TRP A 193 -9.28 -10.61 -7.08
N PHE A 194 -9.95 -10.33 -8.19
CA PHE A 194 -10.48 -9.00 -8.51
C PHE A 194 -12.00 -9.03 -8.67
N LYS A 195 -12.66 -7.90 -8.39
CA LYS A 195 -14.06 -7.67 -8.72
C LYS A 195 -14.26 -7.53 -10.23
N GLU A 196 -15.52 -7.48 -10.64
CA GLU A 196 -15.91 -7.28 -12.04
C GLU A 196 -15.41 -5.95 -12.63
N ASP A 197 -15.21 -4.93 -11.78
CA ASP A 197 -14.62 -3.65 -12.19
C ASP A 197 -13.16 -3.73 -12.63
N CYS A 198 -12.53 -4.91 -12.46
CA CYS A 198 -11.15 -5.17 -12.81
C CYS A 198 -10.14 -4.25 -12.09
N LEU A 199 -10.55 -3.60 -11.01
CA LEU A 199 -9.80 -2.59 -10.27
C LEU A 199 -9.62 -3.04 -8.81
N HIS A 200 -10.72 -3.26 -8.10
CA HIS A 200 -10.69 -3.59 -6.68
C HIS A 200 -10.59 -5.10 -6.46
N LEU A 201 -10.07 -5.49 -5.29
CA LEU A 201 -9.99 -6.90 -4.90
C LEU A 201 -11.38 -7.52 -4.65
N SER A 202 -11.54 -8.79 -5.00
CA SER A 202 -12.69 -9.61 -4.61
C SER A 202 -12.62 -9.96 -3.11
N GLU A 203 -13.64 -10.63 -2.58
CA GLU A 203 -13.59 -11.17 -1.22
C GLU A 203 -12.39 -12.12 -1.02
N GLU A 204 -12.09 -12.96 -2.02
CA GLU A 204 -10.92 -13.84 -2.01
C GLU A 204 -9.61 -13.04 -2.00
N GLY A 205 -9.54 -11.96 -2.80
CA GLY A 205 -8.37 -11.08 -2.86
C GLY A 205 -8.13 -10.35 -1.53
N TYR A 206 -9.17 -9.78 -0.92
CA TYR A 206 -9.06 -9.17 0.41
C TYR A 206 -8.74 -10.19 1.50
N GLY A 207 -9.19 -11.44 1.37
CA GLY A 207 -8.80 -12.52 2.27
C GLY A 207 -7.29 -12.80 2.29
N VAL A 208 -6.61 -12.61 1.15
CA VAL A 208 -5.13 -12.67 1.09
C VAL A 208 -4.51 -11.53 1.90
N TRP A 209 -4.97 -10.30 1.71
CA TRP A 209 -4.49 -9.15 2.48
C TRP A 209 -4.78 -9.30 3.98
N GLU A 210 -5.93 -9.82 4.36
CA GLU A 210 -6.29 -10.07 5.77
C GLU A 210 -5.32 -11.07 6.41
N GLY A 211 -5.00 -12.16 5.72
CA GLY A 211 -4.00 -13.13 6.15
C GLY A 211 -2.63 -12.46 6.39
N ILE A 212 -2.17 -11.65 5.43
CA ILE A 212 -0.89 -10.95 5.50
C ILE A 212 -0.86 -9.97 6.68
N VAL A 213 -1.86 -9.09 6.81
CA VAL A 213 -1.92 -8.11 7.90
C VAL A 213 -1.96 -8.81 9.25
N ARG A 214 -2.75 -9.87 9.39
CA ARG A 214 -2.87 -10.63 10.63
C ARG A 214 -1.56 -11.30 11.03
N GLU A 215 -0.89 -11.98 10.09
CA GLU A 215 0.40 -12.64 10.34
C GLU A 215 1.47 -11.61 10.73
N TRP A 216 1.58 -10.53 9.95
CA TRP A 216 2.51 -9.42 10.24
C TRP A 216 2.26 -8.80 11.63
N TYR A 217 1.00 -8.54 11.97
CA TYR A 217 0.65 -7.99 13.26
C TYR A 217 1.03 -8.94 14.41
N ILE A 218 0.72 -10.23 14.28
CA ILE A 218 1.08 -11.25 15.28
C ILE A 218 2.60 -11.32 15.48
N ASP A 219 3.39 -11.19 14.41
CA ASP A 219 4.84 -11.28 14.48
C ASP A 219 5.50 -10.02 15.06
N THR A 220 4.83 -8.87 15.05
CA THR A 220 5.37 -7.61 15.59
C THR A 220 5.03 -7.36 17.05
N ILE A 221 4.04 -8.05 17.62
CA ILE A 221 3.67 -7.93 19.05
C ILE A 221 4.34 -8.97 19.97
N LYS A 222 5.10 -9.91 19.41
CA LYS A 222 5.86 -10.93 20.16
C LYS A 222 7.15 -10.34 20.73
#